data_AF-A0A7X2NPF9-F1
#
_entry.id   AF-A0A7X2NPF9-F1
#
_cell.length_a   1.000
_cell.length_b   1.000
_cell.length_c   1.000
_cell.angle_alpha   90.00
_cell.angle_beta   90.00
_cell.angle_gamma   90.00
#
_symmetry.space_group_name_H-M   'P 1'
#
loop_
_entity.id
_entity.type
_entity.pdbx_description
1 polymer ?
#
loop_
_entity_poly.entity_id
_entity_poly.type
_entity_poly.pdbx_seq_one_letter_code
_entity_poly.pdbx_strand_id
1 'polypeptide(L)'
;MDRYEAEQKAKKEYGNCRLHYKVVSEGYAADMNAQNLEKMKEALAAVGIRLNVEEGELSLSIYPEGYIRTKDRNAGRRKKSVWNQEECKKGKYELYKYSDIVLMMQTMKDQELADKIGMPIATFYRHKRVLRESEYYNSLDLNRLRDKEYLDGVPGNYSF
;
A
#
# COMPACT_ATOMS: atom_id res chain seq x y z
N MET A 1 -6.04 2.03 20.69
CA MET A 1 -7.36 1.48 20.38
C MET A 1 -7.14 0.01 20.07
N ASP A 2 -7.64 -0.86 20.92
CA ASP A 2 -7.58 -2.30 20.69
C ASP A 2 -8.56 -2.69 19.56
N ARG A 3 -8.31 -3.82 18.91
CA ARG A 3 -9.13 -4.35 17.81
C ARG A 3 -10.58 -4.50 18.21
N TYR A 4 -10.86 -4.93 19.44
CA TYR A 4 -12.22 -5.03 19.96
C TYR A 4 -12.94 -3.66 19.95
N GLU A 5 -12.27 -2.59 20.39
CA GLU A 5 -12.83 -1.24 20.40
C GLU A 5 -13.10 -0.72 18.97
N ALA A 6 -12.20 -1.02 18.03
CA ALA A 6 -12.38 -0.68 16.62
C ALA A 6 -13.57 -1.41 16.00
N GLU A 7 -13.74 -2.70 16.31
CA GLU A 7 -14.89 -3.49 15.87
C GLU A 7 -16.21 -2.98 16.48
N GLN A 8 -16.25 -2.61 17.77
CA GLN A 8 -17.43 -2.03 18.40
C GLN A 8 -17.81 -0.67 17.79
N LYS A 9 -16.81 0.19 17.55
CA LYS A 9 -17.02 1.49 16.89
C LYS A 9 -17.61 1.29 15.49
N ALA A 10 -17.08 0.36 14.72
CA ALA A 10 -17.56 0.09 13.38
C ALA A 10 -18.94 -0.56 13.35
N LYS A 11 -19.27 -1.40 14.32
CA LYS A 11 -20.65 -1.89 14.49
C LYS A 11 -21.62 -0.74 14.75
N LYS A 12 -21.23 0.23 15.58
CA LYS A 12 -22.07 1.41 15.83
C LYS A 12 -22.24 2.28 14.60
N GLU A 13 -21.18 2.43 13.80
CA GLU A 13 -21.18 3.29 12.60
C GLU A 13 -21.86 2.64 11.39
N TYR A 14 -21.57 1.36 11.13
CA TYR A 14 -21.98 0.65 9.91
C TYR A 14 -22.98 -0.49 10.15
N GLY A 15 -23.32 -0.84 11.39
CA GLY A 15 -24.20 -1.97 11.70
C GLY A 15 -25.60 -1.88 11.07
N ASN A 16 -26.08 -0.65 10.83
CA ASN A 16 -27.33 -0.38 10.13
C ASN A 16 -27.13 0.26 8.74
N CYS A 17 -25.91 0.23 8.19
CA CYS A 17 -25.61 0.81 6.89
C CYS A 17 -26.09 -0.13 5.79
N ARG A 18 -27.33 0.09 5.35
CA ARG A 18 -28.03 -0.73 4.36
C ARG A 18 -28.84 0.12 3.41
N LEU A 19 -28.83 -0.26 2.13
CA LEU A 19 -29.64 0.33 1.08
C LEU A 19 -30.51 -0.75 0.45
N HIS A 20 -31.74 -0.39 0.10
CA HIS A 20 -32.70 -1.22 -0.61
C HIS A 20 -33.34 -0.41 -1.72
N TYR A 21 -33.26 -0.90 -2.95
CA TYR A 21 -33.83 -0.25 -4.13
C TYR A 21 -34.52 -1.27 -5.01
N LYS A 22 -35.60 -0.85 -5.67
CA LYS A 22 -36.12 -1.58 -6.82
C LYS A 22 -35.26 -1.27 -8.03
N VAL A 23 -34.87 -2.32 -8.76
CA VAL A 23 -34.02 -2.23 -9.94
C VAL A 23 -34.67 -2.94 -11.11
N VAL A 24 -34.51 -2.34 -12.29
CA VAL A 24 -35.00 -2.89 -13.55
C VAL A 24 -33.78 -3.16 -14.43
N SER A 25 -33.72 -4.34 -15.01
CA SER A 25 -32.62 -4.77 -15.87
C SER A 25 -33.16 -5.08 -17.26
N GLU A 26 -33.07 -4.10 -18.16
CA GLU A 26 -33.64 -4.15 -19.50
C GLU A 26 -32.60 -3.86 -20.58
N GLY A 27 -32.85 -4.37 -21.80
CA GLY A 27 -32.01 -4.14 -22.97
C GLY A 27 -30.55 -4.54 -22.74
N TYR A 28 -29.62 -3.71 -23.22
CA TYR A 28 -28.18 -3.95 -23.14
C TYR A 28 -27.65 -4.13 -21.70
N ALA A 29 -28.32 -3.53 -20.70
CA ALA A 29 -27.92 -3.66 -19.31
C ALA A 29 -28.15 -5.08 -18.76
N ALA A 30 -29.12 -5.84 -19.30
CA ALA A 30 -29.40 -7.20 -18.86
C ALA A 30 -28.24 -8.16 -19.11
N ASP A 31 -27.68 -8.13 -20.32
CA ASP A 31 -26.54 -8.97 -20.68
C ASP A 31 -25.29 -8.58 -19.89
N MET A 32 -25.04 -7.28 -19.72
CA MET A 32 -23.94 -6.78 -18.89
C MET A 32 -24.08 -7.21 -17.43
N ASN A 33 -25.27 -7.09 -16.85
CA ASN A 33 -25.54 -7.48 -15.46
C ASN A 33 -25.33 -8.99 -15.28
N ALA A 34 -25.85 -9.82 -16.20
CA ALA A 34 -25.69 -11.27 -16.15
C ALA A 34 -24.22 -11.72 -16.18
N GLN A 35 -23.38 -11.05 -16.98
CA GLN A 35 -21.96 -11.38 -17.11
C GLN A 35 -21.10 -10.91 -15.92
N ASN A 36 -21.52 -9.85 -15.22
CA ASN A 36 -20.67 -9.16 -14.25
C ASN A 36 -21.16 -9.23 -12.80
N LEU A 37 -22.42 -9.60 -12.55
CA LEU A 37 -23.01 -9.56 -11.20
C LEU A 37 -22.19 -10.37 -10.19
N GLU A 38 -21.81 -11.60 -10.53
CA GLU A 38 -21.03 -12.44 -9.62
C GLU A 38 -19.63 -11.88 -9.36
N LYS A 39 -18.95 -11.35 -10.40
CA LYS A 39 -17.65 -10.68 -10.24
C LYS A 39 -17.75 -9.46 -9.31
N MET A 40 -18.84 -8.70 -9.44
CA MET A 40 -19.10 -7.53 -8.59
C MET A 40 -19.41 -7.94 -7.15
N LYS A 41 -20.21 -9.00 -6.95
CA LYS A 41 -20.47 -9.56 -5.61
C LYS A 41 -19.18 -10.01 -4.94
N GLU A 42 -18.32 -10.73 -5.65
CA GLU A 42 -17.02 -11.20 -5.15
C GLU A 42 -16.10 -10.03 -4.78
N ALA A 43 -15.96 -9.04 -5.67
CA ALA A 43 -15.11 -7.87 -5.44
C ALA A 43 -15.58 -7.04 -4.23
N LEU A 44 -16.90 -6.86 -4.07
CA LEU A 44 -17.50 -6.16 -2.93
C LEU A 44 -17.34 -6.99 -1.64
N ALA A 45 -17.56 -8.30 -1.70
CA ALA A 45 -17.41 -9.19 -0.54
C ALA A 45 -15.97 -9.19 -0.01
N ALA A 46 -14.98 -9.11 -0.91
CA ALA A 46 -13.55 -9.03 -0.54
C ALA A 46 -13.22 -7.78 0.31
N VAL A 47 -14.02 -6.72 0.22
CA VAL A 47 -13.89 -5.51 1.04
C VAL A 47 -14.92 -5.41 2.16
N GLY A 48 -15.71 -6.45 2.40
CA GLY A 48 -16.72 -6.47 3.46
C GLY A 48 -18.03 -5.78 3.10
N ILE A 49 -18.34 -5.64 1.81
CA ILE A 49 -19.64 -5.13 1.32
C ILE A 49 -20.41 -6.31 0.73
N ARG A 50 -21.70 -6.43 1.07
CA ARG A 50 -22.60 -7.45 0.50
C ARG A 50 -23.54 -6.79 -0.48
N LEU A 51 -23.64 -7.37 -1.68
CA LEU A 51 -24.59 -7.01 -2.72
C LEU A 51 -25.49 -8.22 -2.99
N ASN A 52 -26.80 -8.06 -2.84
CA ASN A 52 -27.78 -9.05 -3.28
C ASN A 52 -28.73 -8.41 -4.27
N VAL A 53 -29.10 -9.15 -5.32
CA VAL A 53 -30.12 -8.76 -6.29
C VAL A 53 -31.04 -9.96 -6.46
N GLU A 54 -32.27 -9.85 -5.95
CA GLU A 54 -33.28 -10.92 -5.96
C GLU A 54 -34.64 -10.29 -6.29
N GLU A 55 -35.42 -10.91 -7.18
CA GLU A 55 -36.79 -10.49 -7.51
C GLU A 55 -36.97 -9.00 -7.90
N GLY A 56 -35.95 -8.40 -8.53
CA GLY A 56 -35.98 -6.98 -8.90
C GLY A 56 -35.68 -6.02 -7.75
N GLU A 57 -35.24 -6.53 -6.60
CA GLU A 57 -34.76 -5.75 -5.47
C GLU A 57 -33.25 -5.89 -5.33
N LEU A 58 -32.56 -4.75 -5.28
CA LEU A 58 -31.15 -4.64 -4.97
C LEU A 58 -31.01 -4.26 -3.50
N SER A 59 -30.20 -5.02 -2.77
CA SER A 59 -29.77 -4.67 -1.42
C SER A 59 -28.26 -4.60 -1.32
N LEU A 60 -27.79 -3.56 -0.64
CA LEU A 60 -26.38 -3.33 -0.32
C LEU A 60 -26.24 -3.16 1.17
N SER A 61 -25.28 -3.84 1.80
CA SER A 61 -24.98 -3.67 3.22
C SER A 61 -23.50 -3.78 3.51
N ILE A 62 -23.02 -3.03 4.50
CA ILE A 62 -21.66 -3.19 5.01
C ILE A 62 -21.67 -4.27 6.09
N TYR A 63 -20.76 -5.23 5.99
CA TYR A 63 -20.41 -6.16 7.06
C TYR A 63 -19.26 -5.54 7.88
N PRO A 64 -19.53 -4.91 9.05
CA PRO A 64 -18.59 -4.01 9.70
C PRO A 64 -17.24 -4.66 10.03
N GLU A 65 -17.25 -5.90 10.53
CA GLU A 65 -16.03 -6.63 10.88
C GLU A 65 -15.17 -6.91 9.64
N GLY A 66 -15.79 -7.33 8.55
CA GLY A 66 -15.09 -7.56 7.28
C GLY A 66 -14.52 -6.27 6.69
N TYR A 67 -15.31 -5.20 6.75
CA TYR A 67 -14.95 -3.89 6.21
C TYR A 67 -13.76 -3.27 6.96
N ILE A 68 -13.79 -3.24 8.30
CA ILE A 68 -12.68 -2.72 9.10
C ILE A 68 -11.43 -3.59 8.96
N ARG A 69 -11.56 -4.91 8.98
CA ARG A 69 -10.41 -5.80 8.80
C ARG A 69 -9.68 -5.52 7.48
N THR A 70 -10.42 -5.19 6.43
CA THR A 70 -9.85 -4.83 5.14
C THR A 70 -9.28 -3.41 5.13
N LYS A 71 -9.99 -2.44 5.73
CA LYS A 71 -9.60 -1.02 5.82
C LYS A 71 -8.34 -0.81 6.65
N ASP A 72 -8.26 -1.46 7.80
CA ASP A 72 -7.15 -1.34 8.75
C ASP A 72 -6.04 -2.37 8.48
N ARG A 73 -6.13 -3.08 7.34
CA ARG A 73 -5.13 -4.06 6.94
C ARG A 73 -3.77 -3.40 6.79
N ASN A 74 -2.79 -3.89 7.57
CA ASN A 74 -1.44 -3.32 7.70
C ASN A 74 -1.38 -1.94 8.39
N ALA A 75 -2.46 -1.45 9.02
CA ALA A 75 -2.39 -0.28 9.88
C ALA A 75 -1.35 -0.53 11.00
N GLY A 76 -0.43 0.42 11.18
CA GLY A 76 0.66 0.29 12.14
C GLY A 76 1.79 -0.70 11.76
N ARG A 77 1.72 -1.37 10.60
CA ARG A 77 2.81 -2.22 10.14
C ARG A 77 4.04 -1.35 9.85
N ARG A 78 5.18 -1.69 10.47
CA ARG A 78 6.46 -1.02 10.22
C ARG A 78 6.84 -1.15 8.75
N LYS A 79 7.43 -0.08 8.19
CA LYS A 79 7.95 -0.09 6.82
C LYS A 79 8.99 -1.21 6.68
N LYS A 80 8.98 -1.88 5.53
CA LYS A 80 9.91 -2.98 5.24
C LYS A 80 11.24 -2.37 4.82
N SER A 81 12.27 -2.48 5.66
CA SER A 81 13.64 -2.15 5.28
C SER A 81 14.23 -3.21 4.37
N VAL A 82 15.24 -2.84 3.58
CA VAL A 82 15.85 -3.74 2.59
C VAL A 82 17.29 -4.07 2.96
N TRP A 83 17.60 -5.37 2.98
CA TRP A 83 18.95 -5.88 3.19
C TRP A 83 19.85 -5.60 1.99
N ASN A 84 21.08 -5.19 2.26
CA ASN A 84 22.12 -5.10 1.25
C ASN A 84 22.54 -6.52 0.85
N GLN A 85 22.01 -6.98 -0.27
CA GLN A 85 22.23 -8.36 -0.73
C GLN A 85 23.70 -8.67 -1.02
N GLU A 86 24.49 -7.68 -1.43
CA GLU A 86 25.92 -7.85 -1.71
C GLU A 86 26.72 -8.07 -0.42
N GLU A 87 26.41 -7.32 0.64
CA GLU A 87 27.05 -7.49 1.94
C GLU A 87 26.56 -8.75 2.66
N CYS A 88 25.28 -9.13 2.51
CA CYS A 88 24.76 -10.39 3.04
C CYS A 88 25.50 -11.60 2.45
N LYS A 89 25.85 -11.57 1.16
CA LYS A 89 26.67 -12.63 0.53
C LYS A 89 28.09 -12.72 1.11
N LYS A 90 28.61 -11.63 1.68
CA LYS A 90 29.89 -11.57 2.39
C LYS A 90 29.77 -11.89 3.88
N GLY A 91 28.58 -12.31 4.35
CA GLY A 91 28.31 -12.62 5.75
C GLY A 91 28.02 -11.41 6.64
N LYS A 92 27.85 -10.21 6.07
CA LYS A 92 27.49 -9.00 6.79
C LYS A 92 26.00 -8.69 6.66
N TYR A 93 25.33 -8.52 7.79
CA TYR A 93 23.89 -8.23 7.83
C TYR A 93 23.65 -6.73 7.89
N GLU A 94 23.80 -6.06 6.75
CA GLU A 94 23.62 -4.61 6.64
C GLU A 94 22.36 -4.29 5.82
N LEU A 95 21.65 -3.24 6.21
CA LEU A 95 20.53 -2.69 5.45
C LEU A 95 21.05 -1.61 4.49
N TYR A 96 20.42 -1.47 3.32
CA TYR A 96 20.64 -0.29 2.49
C TYR A 96 20.27 0.96 3.29
N LYS A 97 21.12 1.99 3.22
CA LYS A 97 20.89 3.31 3.79
C LYS A 97 20.49 4.31 2.71
N TYR A 98 20.02 5.48 3.14
CA TYR A 98 19.67 6.59 2.26
C TYR A 98 20.83 6.99 1.34
N SER A 99 22.05 7.09 1.89
CA SER A 99 23.28 7.31 1.14
C SER A 99 23.49 6.32 -0.02
N ASP A 100 23.26 5.02 0.19
CA ASP A 100 23.41 4.00 -0.86
C ASP A 100 22.42 4.26 -2.00
N ILE A 101 21.19 4.60 -1.66
CA ILE A 101 20.11 4.88 -2.61
C ILE A 101 20.40 6.17 -3.38
N VAL A 102 20.81 7.23 -2.71
CA VAL A 102 21.17 8.51 -3.34
C VAL A 102 22.32 8.34 -4.32
N LEU A 103 23.34 7.56 -3.94
CA LEU A 103 24.47 7.25 -4.80
C LEU A 103 24.03 6.46 -6.05
N MET A 104 23.24 5.40 -5.86
CA MET A 104 22.75 4.60 -6.99
C MET A 104 21.80 5.38 -7.90
N MET A 105 21.02 6.33 -7.37
CA MET A 105 20.18 7.23 -8.17
C MET A 105 20.98 8.12 -9.15
N GLN A 106 22.29 8.27 -8.97
CA GLN A 106 23.14 9.03 -9.89
C GLN A 106 23.47 8.26 -11.18
N THR A 107 23.31 6.93 -11.17
CA THR A 107 23.75 6.05 -12.25
C THR A 107 22.67 5.09 -12.75
N MET A 108 21.63 4.81 -11.95
CA MET A 108 20.57 3.85 -12.25
C MET A 108 19.21 4.52 -12.36
N LYS A 109 18.34 3.98 -13.22
CA LYS A 109 16.92 4.35 -13.25
C LYS A 109 16.17 3.72 -12.08
N ASP A 110 15.03 4.29 -11.72
CA ASP A 110 14.23 3.83 -10.58
C ASP A 110 13.82 2.35 -10.68
N GLN A 111 13.50 1.87 -11.88
CA GLN A 111 13.15 0.47 -12.12
C GLN A 111 14.34 -0.45 -11.85
N GLU A 112 15.50 -0.15 -12.43
CA GLU A 112 16.74 -0.93 -12.27
C GLU A 112 17.18 -0.96 -10.79
N LEU A 113 17.06 0.17 -10.11
CA LEU A 113 17.38 0.30 -8.69
C LEU A 113 16.44 -0.52 -7.81
N ALA A 114 15.13 -0.45 -8.07
CA ALA A 114 14.13 -1.24 -7.36
C ALA A 114 14.36 -2.74 -7.53
N ASP A 115 14.66 -3.16 -8.77
CA ASP A 115 14.97 -4.55 -9.10
C ASP A 115 16.29 -4.99 -8.42
N LYS A 116 17.34 -4.15 -8.44
CA LYS A 116 18.62 -4.41 -7.79
C LYS A 116 18.48 -4.68 -6.29
N ILE A 117 17.68 -3.85 -5.60
CA ILE A 117 17.48 -4.03 -4.15
C ILE A 117 16.39 -5.07 -3.83
N GLY A 118 15.70 -5.63 -4.84
CA GLY A 118 14.63 -6.61 -4.66
C GLY A 118 13.35 -6.02 -4.04
N MET A 119 13.07 -4.74 -4.30
CA MET A 119 11.88 -4.04 -3.81
C MET A 119 10.87 -3.85 -4.95
N PRO A 120 9.57 -4.18 -4.76
CA PRO A 120 8.55 -3.87 -5.76
C PRO A 120 8.51 -2.37 -6.07
N ILE A 121 8.43 -2.00 -7.35
CA ILE A 121 8.55 -0.61 -7.82
C ILE A 121 7.58 0.36 -7.13
N ALA A 122 6.34 -0.06 -6.85
CA ALA A 122 5.37 0.75 -6.13
C ALA A 122 5.78 1.04 -4.67
N THR A 123 6.41 0.07 -4.01
CA THR A 123 6.98 0.25 -2.67
C THR A 123 8.21 1.15 -2.73
N PHE A 124 9.04 0.98 -3.76
CA PHE A 124 10.22 1.81 -4.00
C PHE A 124 9.85 3.29 -4.12
N TYR A 125 8.84 3.64 -4.94
CA TYR A 125 8.40 5.04 -5.04
C TYR A 125 7.94 5.62 -3.70
N ARG A 126 7.27 4.83 -2.85
CA ARG A 126 6.85 5.28 -1.51
C ARG A 126 8.06 5.53 -0.61
N HIS A 127 9.06 4.66 -0.64
CA HIS A 127 10.30 4.83 0.15
C HIS A 127 11.13 6.00 -0.39
N LYS A 128 11.29 6.10 -1.70
CA LYS A 128 11.99 7.20 -2.37
C LYS A 128 11.34 8.55 -2.09
N ARG A 129 10.01 8.64 -2.03
CA ARG A 129 9.32 9.86 -1.63
C ARG A 129 9.71 10.29 -0.21
N VAL A 130 9.68 9.35 0.73
CA VAL A 130 10.07 9.61 2.14
C VAL A 130 11.53 10.03 2.24
N LEU A 131 12.43 9.37 1.49
CA LEU A 131 13.82 9.79 1.38
C LEU A 131 13.91 11.25 0.90
N ARG A 132 13.24 11.60 -0.20
CA ARG A 132 13.28 12.97 -0.76
C ARG A 132 12.67 14.03 0.16
N GLU A 133 11.71 13.65 1.00
CA GLU A 133 11.09 14.52 1.99
C GLU A 133 11.89 14.61 3.31
N SER A 134 12.94 13.79 3.48
CA SER A 134 13.73 13.74 4.71
C SER A 134 14.69 14.93 4.86
N GLU A 135 14.98 15.31 6.10
CA GLU A 135 16.00 16.31 6.43
C GLU A 135 17.36 15.94 5.86
N TYR A 136 17.71 14.64 5.87
CA TYR A 136 18.93 14.12 5.26
C TYR A 136 19.05 14.56 3.80
N TYR A 137 18.06 14.24 2.96
CA TYR A 137 18.12 14.54 1.53
C TYR A 137 18.12 16.04 1.24
N ASN A 138 17.36 16.82 2.01
CA ASN A 138 17.28 18.27 1.86
C ASN A 138 18.57 19.00 2.31
N SER A 139 19.43 18.35 3.09
CA SER A 139 20.72 18.89 3.54
C SER A 139 21.90 18.57 2.60
N LEU A 140 21.68 17.77 1.55
CA LEU A 140 22.76 17.31 0.67
C LEU A 140 23.24 18.39 -0.29
N ASP A 141 24.55 18.45 -0.49
CA ASP A 141 25.19 19.20 -1.57
C ASP A 141 25.03 18.45 -2.89
N LEU A 142 24.31 19.06 -3.83
CA LEU A 142 24.01 18.52 -5.15
C LEU A 142 25.28 18.20 -5.97
N ASN A 143 26.41 18.87 -5.68
CA ASN A 143 27.68 18.62 -6.37
C ASN A 143 28.43 17.40 -5.82
N ARG A 144 28.00 16.86 -4.66
CA ARG A 144 28.69 15.78 -3.95
C ARG A 144 27.88 14.50 -3.87
N LEU A 145 26.82 14.36 -4.66
CA LEU A 145 25.94 13.17 -4.65
C LEU A 145 26.61 11.88 -5.16
N ARG A 146 27.83 11.97 -5.70
CA ARG A 146 28.66 10.82 -6.10
C ARG A 146 29.74 10.45 -5.07
N ASP A 147 29.89 11.25 -4.02
CA ASP A 147 30.88 11.05 -2.95
C ASP A 147 30.24 10.24 -1.81
N LYS A 148 30.58 8.96 -1.71
CA LYS A 148 29.98 8.06 -0.73
C LYS A 148 30.37 8.40 0.70
N GLU A 149 31.62 8.80 0.94
CA GLU A 149 32.10 9.19 2.27
C GLU A 149 31.35 10.41 2.78
N TYR A 150 31.14 11.40 1.91
CA TYR A 150 30.29 12.54 2.21
C TYR A 150 28.86 12.11 2.58
N LEU A 151 28.21 11.34 1.70
CA LEU A 151 26.82 10.92 1.92
C LEU A 151 26.64 10.10 3.21
N ASP A 152 27.64 9.31 3.60
CA ASP A 152 27.63 8.55 4.83
C ASP A 152 27.83 9.40 6.08
N GLY A 153 28.60 10.50 5.96
CA GLY A 153 28.87 11.43 7.05
C GLY A 153 27.74 12.41 7.36
N VAL A 154 26.74 12.56 6.49
CA VAL A 154 25.60 13.46 6.72
C VAL A 154 24.61 12.84 7.73
N PRO A 155 24.23 13.58 8.81
CA PRO A 155 23.25 13.12 9.78
C PRO A 155 21.89 12.78 9.16
N GLY A 156 21.19 11.81 9.72
CA GLY A 156 19.90 11.36 9.19
C GLY A 156 19.99 10.33 8.05
N ASN A 157 21.17 9.75 7.83
CA ASN A 157 21.40 8.62 6.92
C ASN A 157 20.77 7.32 7.44
N TYR A 158 19.43 7.28 7.45
CA TYR A 158 18.65 6.15 7.94
C TYR A 158 18.62 4.98 6.96
N SER A 159 18.16 3.82 7.44
CA SER A 159 17.89 2.66 6.60
C SER A 159 16.74 2.94 5.62
N PHE A 160 16.90 2.49 4.39
CA PHE A 160 15.92 2.57 3.33
C PHE A 160 14.90 1.43 3.40
#